data_AF-L7F347-F1
#
_entry.id   AF-L7F347-F1
#
_cell.length_a   1.000
_cell.length_b   1.000
_cell.length_c   1.000
_cell.angle_alpha   90.00
_cell.angle_beta   90.00
_cell.angle_gamma   90.00
#
_symmetry.space_group_name_H-M   'P 1'
#
loop_
_entity.id
_entity.type
_entity.pdbx_description
1 polymer ?
#
loop_
_entity_poly.entity_id
_entity_poly.type
_entity_poly.pdbx_seq_one_letter_code
_entity_poly.pdbx_strand_id
1 'polypeptide(L)'
;MCIRIAVVSNLPTIAIWDPDEVTILVSRGTHPHYLIRELHAILTVDLGAPDHPGAGLTCFCGTPLLLPDELTATPAVGAHL
;
A
#
# COMPACT_ATOMS: atom_id res chain seq x y z
N MET A 1 8.68 5.29 14.22
CA MET A 1 8.78 4.10 13.36
C MET A 1 7.53 4.09 12.49
N CYS A 2 7.68 3.99 11.18
CA CYS A 2 6.54 3.98 10.26
C CYS A 2 6.06 2.54 10.00
N ILE A 3 4.82 2.43 9.55
CA ILE A 3 4.16 1.20 9.07
C ILE A 3 5.00 0.55 7.98
N ARG A 4 5.11 -0.78 8.03
CA ARG A 4 5.72 -1.60 6.97
C ARG A 4 4.64 -2.16 6.05
N ILE A 5 5.02 -2.50 4.83
CA ILE A 5 4.21 -3.33 3.95
C ILE A 5 4.91 -4.65 3.73
N ALA A 6 4.17 -5.74 3.88
CA ALA A 6 4.62 -7.08 3.56
C ALA A 6 3.65 -7.76 2.60
N VAL A 7 4.19 -8.41 1.57
CA VAL A 7 3.39 -9.18 0.61
C VAL A 7 3.30 -10.62 1.09
N VAL A 8 2.08 -11.12 1.16
CA VAL A 8 1.79 -12.49 1.61
C VAL A 8 0.97 -13.23 0.57
N SER A 9 1.07 -14.56 0.60
CA SER A 9 0.25 -15.44 -0.24
C SER A 9 -1.00 -15.87 0.53
N ASN A 10 -2.14 -16.00 -0.15
CA ASN A 10 -3.41 -16.49 0.39
C ASN A 10 -4.06 -15.59 1.47
N LEU A 11 -3.98 -14.27 1.30
CA LEU A 11 -4.76 -13.34 2.11
C LEU A 11 -6.23 -13.38 1.66
N PRO A 12 -7.23 -13.45 2.57
CA PRO A 12 -8.65 -13.53 2.21
C PRO A 12 -9.23 -12.21 1.67
N THR A 13 -8.47 -11.11 1.77
CA THR A 13 -8.79 -9.76 1.30
C THR A 13 -7.56 -9.15 0.62
N ILE A 14 -7.70 -7.98 0.02
CA ILE A 14 -6.64 -7.24 -0.67
C ILE A 14 -5.53 -6.82 0.30
N ALA A 15 -5.90 -6.26 1.46
CA ALA A 15 -4.96 -5.84 2.49
C ALA A 15 -5.57 -5.99 3.90
N ILE A 16 -4.72 -6.21 4.91
CA ILE A 16 -5.10 -6.28 6.33
C ILE A 16 -4.07 -5.53 7.16
N TRP A 17 -4.52 -4.76 8.14
CA TRP A 17 -3.66 -4.18 9.17
C TRP A 17 -3.33 -5.20 10.26
N ASP A 18 -2.04 -5.42 10.52
CA ASP A 18 -1.51 -6.19 11.64
C ASP A 18 -0.91 -5.23 12.70
N PRO A 19 -1.60 -5.01 13.83
CA PRO A 19 -1.14 -4.11 14.89
C PRO A 19 0.04 -4.68 15.68
N ASP A 20 0.21 -6.01 15.73
CA ASP A 20 1.26 -6.65 16.51
C ASP A 20 2.63 -6.47 15.82
N GLU A 21 2.65 -6.60 14.49
CA GLU A 21 3.84 -6.41 13.65
C GLU A 21 3.99 -4.97 13.11
N VAL A 22 3.02 -4.08 13.39
CA VAL A 22 2.95 -2.72 12.84
C VAL A 22 3.10 -2.72 11.30
N THR A 23 2.40 -3.65 10.65
CA THR A 23 2.57 -3.98 9.24
C THR A 23 1.22 -4.09 8.53
N ILE A 24 1.12 -3.59 7.30
CA ILE A 24 0.00 -3.90 6.40
C ILE A 24 0.38 -5.09 5.55
N LEU A 25 -0.36 -6.18 5.71
CA LEU A 25 -0.23 -7.39 4.90
C LEU A 25 -1.01 -7.20 3.60
N VAL A 26 -0.38 -7.43 2.46
CA VAL A 26 -0.98 -7.26 1.14
C VAL A 26 -1.03 -8.58 0.40
N SER A 27 -2.17 -8.87 -0.24
CA SER A 27 -2.33 -10.06 -1.06
C SER A 27 -1.54 -9.96 -2.36
N ARG A 28 -0.66 -10.92 -2.61
CA ARG A 28 0.09 -11.01 -3.86
C ARG A 28 -0.84 -11.06 -5.09
N GLY A 29 -0.48 -10.32 -6.13
CA GLY A 29 -1.19 -10.37 -7.42
C GLY A 29 -2.48 -9.54 -7.46
N THR A 30 -2.75 -8.74 -6.43
CA THR A 30 -3.83 -7.75 -6.50
C THR A 30 -3.53 -6.67 -7.53
N HIS A 31 -4.57 -6.23 -8.24
CA HIS A 31 -4.43 -5.18 -9.24
C HIS A 31 -4.00 -3.86 -8.56
N PRO A 32 -2.97 -3.15 -9.06
CA PRO A 32 -2.41 -1.99 -8.39
C PRO A 32 -3.42 -0.92 -8.00
N HIS A 33 -4.42 -0.65 -8.86
CA HIS A 33 -5.45 0.34 -8.55
C HIS A 33 -6.30 -0.04 -7.32
N TYR A 34 -6.69 -1.31 -7.17
CA TYR A 34 -7.47 -1.74 -6.01
C TYR A 34 -6.60 -1.75 -4.75
N LEU A 35 -5.34 -2.13 -4.88
CA LEU A 35 -4.38 -2.10 -3.79
C LEU A 35 -4.17 -0.68 -3.25
N ILE A 36 -3.89 0.30 -4.12
CA ILE A 36 -3.68 1.69 -3.70
C ILE A 36 -4.92 2.24 -2.99
N ARG A 37 -6.12 1.93 -3.51
CA ARG A 37 -7.38 2.34 -2.87
C ARG A 37 -7.55 1.71 -1.48
N GLU A 38 -7.26 0.42 -1.34
CA GLU A 38 -7.39 -0.28 -0.06
C GLU A 38 -6.37 0.23 0.96
N LEU A 39 -5.12 0.42 0.54
CA LEU A 39 -4.07 1.00 1.39
C LEU A 39 -4.43 2.41 1.83
N HIS A 40 -4.97 3.24 0.92
CA HIS A 40 -5.43 4.59 1.26
C HIS A 40 -6.54 4.56 2.32
N ALA A 41 -7.51 3.66 2.17
CA ALA A 41 -8.58 3.50 3.15
C ALA A 41 -8.04 3.08 4.53
N ILE A 42 -7.19 2.05 4.60
CA ILE A 42 -6.58 1.61 5.87
C ILE A 42 -5.77 2.74 6.51
N LEU A 43 -4.92 3.41 5.72
CA LEU A 43 -4.05 4.47 6.24
C LEU A 43 -4.86 5.64 6.79
N THR A 44 -5.87 6.14 6.06
CA THR A 44 -6.60 7.36 6.43
C THR A 44 -7.74 7.10 7.42
N VAL A 45 -8.47 5.99 7.26
CA VAL A 45 -9.66 5.68 8.07
C VAL A 45 -9.26 4.93 9.34
N ASP A 46 -8.48 3.87 9.21
CA ASP A 46 -8.17 3.00 10.35
C ASP A 46 -6.98 3.51 11.17
N LEU A 47 -5.98 4.09 10.50
CA LEU A 47 -4.71 4.50 11.13
C LEU A 47 -4.56 6.02 11.28
N GLY A 48 -5.51 6.82 10.80
CA GLY A 48 -5.54 8.27 10.96
C GLY A 48 -4.40 9.01 10.25
N ALA A 49 -3.89 8.46 9.15
CA ALA A 49 -2.86 9.10 8.34
C ALA A 49 -3.40 10.35 7.64
N PRO A 50 -2.55 11.38 7.45
CA PRO A 50 -2.94 12.58 6.71
C PRO A 50 -3.32 12.26 5.26
N ASP A 51 -4.52 12.67 4.84
CA ASP A 51 -4.95 12.56 3.45
C ASP A 51 -4.51 13.79 2.65
N HIS A 52 -3.49 13.59 1.80
CA HIS A 52 -2.96 14.62 0.92
C HIS A 52 -3.24 14.24 -0.54
N PRO A 53 -4.24 14.88 -1.18
CA PRO A 53 -4.57 14.60 -2.57
C PRO A 53 -3.34 14.75 -3.48
N GLY A 54 -2.97 13.69 -4.19
CA GLY A 54 -1.86 13.68 -5.14
C GLY A 54 -0.45 13.46 -4.54
N ALA A 55 -0.30 13.34 -3.22
CA ALA A 55 1.02 13.15 -2.59
C ALA A 55 1.45 11.68 -2.44
N GLY A 56 0.67 10.73 -2.95
CA GLY A 56 0.88 9.29 -2.75
C GLY A 56 0.45 8.82 -1.36
N LEU A 57 0.80 7.58 -1.00
CA LEU A 57 0.47 7.00 0.29
C LEU A 57 1.44 7.49 1.37
N THR A 58 0.91 7.96 2.49
CA THR A 58 1.72 8.44 3.63
C THR A 58 1.35 7.73 4.92
N CYS A 59 2.33 7.63 5.80
CA CYS A 59 2.21 7.10 7.14
C CYS A 59 1.52 8.10 8.08
N PHE A 60 1.05 7.64 9.24
CA PHE A 60 0.52 8.53 10.28
C PHE A 60 1.53 9.60 10.74
N CYS A 61 2.83 9.32 10.64
CA CYS A 61 3.89 10.28 10.95
C CYS A 61 4.22 11.25 9.80
N GLY A 62 3.47 11.22 8.70
CA GLY A 62 3.66 12.06 7.51
C GLY A 62 4.78 11.60 6.56
N THR A 63 5.49 10.52 6.88
CA THR A 63 6.53 9.96 6.01
C THR A 63 5.89 9.24 4.81
N PRO A 64 6.40 9.42 3.57
CA PRO A 64 5.95 8.64 2.42
C PRO A 64 6.14 7.14 2.65
N LEU A 65 5.11 6.37 2.29
CA LEU A 65 5.15 4.92 2.41
C LEU A 65 5.87 4.32 1.19
N LEU A 66 6.83 3.43 1.43
CA LEU A 66 7.52 2.69 0.36
C LEU A 66 6.77 1.38 0.10
N LEU A 67 6.34 1.18 -1.15
CA LEU A 67 5.74 -0.08 -1.59
C LEU A 67 6.84 -1.05 -2.02
N PRO A 68 6.75 -2.34 -1.67
CA PRO A 68 7.59 -3.37 -2.25
C PRO A 68 7.53 -3.35 -3.79
N ASP A 69 8.68 -3.56 -4.45
CA ASP A 69 8.81 -3.46 -5.90
C ASP A 69 7.80 -4.36 -6.65
N GLU A 70 7.53 -5.53 -6.08
CA GLU A 70 6.56 -6.52 -6.58
C GLU A 70 5.12 -5.99 -6.67
N LEU A 71 4.78 -4.91 -5.95
CA LEU A 71 3.48 -4.23 -6.01
C LEU A 71 3.47 -3.04 -6.96
N THR A 72 4.66 -2.51 -7.30
CA THR A 72 4.82 -1.32 -8.14
C THR A 72 4.95 -1.63 -9.63
N ALA A 73 4.58 -2.85 -10.06
CA ALA A 73 4.64 -3.29 -11.45
C ALA A 73 4.09 -2.19 -12.37
N THR A 74 5.03 -1.46 -12.96
CA THR A 74 4.77 -0.36 -13.88
C THR A 74 4.10 -1.02 -15.08
N PRO A 75 3.08 -0.41 -15.73
CA PRO A 75 2.80 -0.81 -17.10
C PRO A 75 4.14 -0.66 -17.83
N ALA A 76 4.60 -1.73 -18.48
CA ALA A 76 5.70 -1.61 -19.43
C ALA A 76 5.32 -0.45 -20.35
N VAL A 77 5.99 0.69 -20.17
CA VAL A 77 5.96 1.77 -21.14
C VAL A 77 6.56 1.13 -22.38
N GLY A 78 5.67 0.68 -23.26
CA GLY A 78 6.01 0.30 -24.61
C GLY A 78 6.81 1.45 -25.17
N ALA A 79 8.08 1.17 -25.42
CA ALA A 79 9.03 2.09 -25.96
C ALA A 79 8.43 2.79 -27.18
N HIS A 80 8.63 4.11 -27.20
CA HIS A 80 8.60 4.92 -28.41
C HIS A 80 9.31 4.19 -29.55
N LEU A 81 8.58 3.94 -30.64
CA LEU A 81 9.07 3.99 -32.01
C LEU A 81 8.09 4.84 -32.81
#